data_AF-A0AA44WSY2-F1
#
_entry.id   AF-A0AA44WSY2-F1
#
_cell.length_a   1.000
_cell.length_b   1.000
_cell.length_c   1.000
_cell.angle_alpha   90.00
_cell.angle_beta   90.00
_cell.angle_gamma   90.00
#
_symmetry.space_group_name_H-M   'P 1'
#
loop_
_entity.id
_entity.type
_entity.pdbx_description
1 polymer ?
#
loop_
_entity_poly.entity_id
_entity_poly.type
_entity_poly.pdbx_seq_one_letter_code
_entity_poly.pdbx_strand_id
1 'polypeptide(L)'
;MMAYTKSVDELQELLRQAEQRAADAERDRQQERQRAEREQQRAEREQQRAEREQQRAEREQQRAEKEQQRAEDAEEQTRPTTFIEYIVACHIHVFLKLVVETDKKLTSKGSITNPRNKWCPTHLRPWPDFLEQQRVIFGTLHDSFPTNSRLFESRGFLAGLGYRISQRPIANEKTLEYFLHNSVEDPVRTISEQLKQVESVRRAFDMGRGIVFENHPHAISDVAQEVADRQTPSTPQTPDHRHDLNQLRPDQICVYRSNDGPLESRTMVFVSEYKPPHKLTTPHLRLGLRAMNIPNDVVNRKTIPTSAAPDALFQYHAERLTASAVTQTYHYMIEGGLEYGLLTTGEAIVFLKVDWEEPETLYYHLAEPGPEVAAHPEHSHGNGVYMDRNSAGE
;
A
#
# COMPACT_ATOMS: atom_id res chain seq x y z
N MET A 1 18.57 121.64 -16.88
CA MET A 1 17.82 120.37 -16.91
C MET A 1 17.71 119.92 -15.46
N MET A 2 16.56 120.21 -14.83
CA MET A 2 16.40 120.32 -13.37
C MET A 2 16.48 118.98 -12.65
N ALA A 3 17.41 118.88 -11.69
CA ALA A 3 17.47 117.81 -10.72
C ALA A 3 16.30 117.94 -9.73
N TYR A 4 15.35 117.01 -9.81
CA TYR A 4 14.31 116.85 -8.80
C TYR A 4 14.91 116.15 -7.58
N THR A 5 15.42 116.92 -6.61
CA THR A 5 15.70 116.43 -5.26
C THR A 5 14.37 116.26 -4.54
N LYS A 6 13.92 115.01 -4.40
CA LYS A 6 12.76 114.64 -3.57
C LYS A 6 12.95 115.17 -2.15
N SER A 7 11.88 115.67 -1.53
CA SER A 7 11.88 116.07 -0.11
C SER A 7 12.26 114.87 0.77
N VAL A 8 12.95 115.11 1.89
CA VAL A 8 13.27 114.06 2.88
C VAL A 8 12.00 113.29 3.29
N ASP A 9 10.87 113.99 3.40
CA ASP A 9 9.57 113.40 3.75
C ASP A 9 9.02 112.47 2.65
N GLU A 10 9.21 112.80 1.36
CA GLU A 10 8.78 111.95 0.24
C GLU A 10 9.65 110.69 0.10
N LEU A 11 10.94 110.79 0.41
CA LEU A 11 11.86 109.65 0.45
C LEU A 11 11.55 108.73 1.64
N GLN A 12 11.18 109.30 2.80
CA GLN A 12 10.75 108.52 3.97
C GLN A 12 9.45 107.76 3.71
N GLU A 13 8.46 108.37 3.05
CA GLU A 13 7.20 107.68 2.71
C GLU A 13 7.41 106.57 1.67
N LEU A 14 8.27 106.80 0.67
CA LEU A 14 8.65 105.76 -0.30
C LEU A 14 9.41 104.59 0.35
N LEU A 15 10.30 104.88 1.31
CA LEU A 15 11.01 103.86 2.08
C LEU A 15 10.01 103.05 2.90
N ARG A 16 9.07 103.70 3.59
CA ARG A 16 8.02 103.04 4.38
C ARG A 16 7.13 102.13 3.54
N GLN A 17 6.75 102.57 2.33
CA GLN A 17 5.99 101.75 1.39
C GLN A 17 6.80 100.60 0.79
N ALA A 18 8.11 100.77 0.60
CA ALA A 18 9.00 99.70 0.14
C ALA A 18 9.22 98.66 1.25
N GLU A 19 9.40 99.09 2.49
CA GLU A 19 9.50 98.23 3.68
C GLU A 19 8.19 97.46 3.91
N GLN A 20 7.03 98.11 3.76
CA GLN A 20 5.72 97.45 3.85
C GLN A 20 5.58 96.37 2.77
N ARG A 21 5.91 96.70 1.51
CA ARG A 21 5.88 95.74 0.39
C ARG A 21 6.87 94.60 0.57
N ALA A 22 8.06 94.86 1.11
CA ALA A 22 9.04 93.83 1.42
C ALA A 22 8.53 92.90 2.54
N ALA A 23 7.94 93.46 3.60
CA ALA A 23 7.36 92.71 4.70
C ALA A 23 6.15 91.86 4.27
N ASP A 24 5.29 92.37 3.39
CA ASP A 24 4.16 91.64 2.82
C ASP A 24 4.66 90.51 1.89
N ALA A 25 5.64 90.79 1.02
CA ALA A 25 6.25 89.79 0.15
C ALA A 25 7.05 88.71 0.90
N GLU A 26 7.56 89.02 2.09
CA GLU A 26 8.21 88.06 2.97
C GLU A 26 7.18 87.19 3.70
N ARG A 27 6.06 87.78 4.14
CA ARG A 27 4.89 87.03 4.67
C ARG A 27 4.32 86.06 3.65
N ASP A 28 4.14 86.49 2.40
CA ASP A 28 3.60 85.65 1.33
C ASP A 28 4.55 84.48 1.03
N ARG A 29 5.86 84.73 0.92
CA ARG A 29 6.87 83.67 0.77
C ARG A 29 6.89 82.70 1.94
N GLN A 30 6.67 83.18 3.17
CA GLN A 30 6.63 82.34 4.36
C GLN A 30 5.34 81.50 4.40
N GLN A 31 4.21 82.04 3.95
CA GLN A 31 2.97 81.28 3.78
C GLN A 31 3.07 80.23 2.67
N GLU A 32 3.68 80.54 1.53
CA GLU A 32 3.91 79.56 0.45
C GLU A 32 4.81 78.41 0.92
N ARG A 33 5.90 78.71 1.64
CA ARG A 33 6.76 77.68 2.23
C ARG A 33 6.01 76.79 3.20
N GLN A 34 5.19 77.36 4.08
CA GLN A 34 4.36 76.58 5.00
C GLN A 34 3.31 75.73 4.26
N ARG A 35 2.74 76.21 3.15
CA ARG A 35 1.82 75.42 2.32
C ARG A 35 2.54 74.26 1.66
N ALA A 36 3.71 74.51 1.04
CA ALA A 36 4.52 73.47 0.41
C ALA A 36 4.97 72.40 1.41
N GLU A 37 5.42 72.77 2.62
CA GLU A 37 5.78 71.82 3.67
C GLU A 37 4.58 70.98 4.13
N ARG A 38 3.40 71.58 4.28
CA ARG A 38 2.17 70.83 4.64
C ARG A 38 1.76 69.86 3.54
N GLU A 39 1.90 70.26 2.28
CA GLU A 39 1.58 69.42 1.13
C GLU A 39 2.56 68.25 1.01
N GLN A 40 3.86 68.50 1.20
CA GLN A 40 4.89 67.46 1.24
C GLN A 40 4.67 66.47 2.39
N GLN A 41 4.38 66.96 3.60
CA GLN A 41 4.02 66.08 4.73
C GLN A 41 2.75 65.25 4.46
N ARG A 42 1.79 65.81 3.71
CA ARG A 42 0.57 65.09 3.35
C ARG A 42 0.88 63.97 2.36
N ALA A 43 1.67 64.26 1.33
CA ALA A 43 2.12 63.28 0.33
C ALA A 43 2.93 62.15 0.98
N GLU A 44 3.87 62.45 1.88
CA GLU A 44 4.63 61.43 2.61
C GLU A 44 3.75 60.53 3.48
N ARG A 45 2.75 61.11 4.17
CA ARG A 45 1.79 60.33 4.97
C ARG A 45 0.92 59.44 4.10
N GLU A 46 0.53 59.91 2.92
CA GLU A 46 -0.26 59.14 1.96
C GLU A 46 0.55 58.00 1.37
N GLN A 47 1.81 58.25 1.00
CA GLN A 47 2.74 57.20 0.55
C GLN A 47 2.99 56.15 1.64
N GLN A 48 3.27 56.56 2.87
CA GLN A 48 3.42 55.62 3.99
C GLN A 48 2.14 54.81 4.25
N ARG A 49 0.96 55.41 4.02
CA ARG A 49 -0.31 54.71 4.17
C ARG A 49 -0.50 53.66 3.07
N ALA A 50 -0.20 54.03 1.82
CA ALA A 50 -0.25 53.13 0.67
C ALA A 50 0.73 51.96 0.83
N GLU A 51 1.97 52.21 1.26
CA GLU A 51 2.97 51.17 1.52
C GLU A 51 2.52 50.22 2.64
N ARG A 52 1.92 50.75 3.72
CA ARG A 52 1.37 49.91 4.81
C ARG A 52 0.18 49.07 4.35
N GLU A 53 -0.67 49.63 3.51
CA GLU A 53 -1.83 48.94 2.94
C GLU A 53 -1.38 47.83 1.98
N GLN A 54 -0.39 48.10 1.13
CA GLN A 54 0.23 47.10 0.26
C GLN A 54 0.88 45.97 1.07
N GLN A 55 1.69 46.30 2.08
CA GLN A 55 2.29 45.28 2.96
C GLN A 55 1.24 44.45 3.70
N ARG A 56 0.10 45.06 4.06
CA ARG A 56 -1.02 44.34 4.69
C ARG A 56 -1.67 43.39 3.69
N ALA A 57 -1.94 43.85 2.47
CA ALA A 57 -2.51 43.03 1.41
C ALA A 57 -1.60 41.85 1.04
N GLU A 58 -0.29 42.07 0.90
CA GLU A 58 0.69 41.00 0.62
C GLU A 58 0.73 39.96 1.76
N ARG A 59 0.70 40.40 3.02
CA ARG A 59 0.65 39.49 4.18
C ARG A 59 -0.66 38.70 4.25
N GLU A 60 -1.77 39.31 3.86
CA GLU A 60 -3.09 38.66 3.80
C GLU A 60 -3.13 37.63 2.69
N GLN A 61 -2.62 37.96 1.51
CA GLN A 61 -2.48 37.02 0.40
C GLN A 61 -1.60 35.82 0.78
N GLN A 62 -0.43 36.04 1.36
CA GLN A 62 0.44 34.95 1.83
C GLN A 62 -0.22 34.07 2.91
N ARG A 63 -1.11 34.63 3.73
CA ARG A 63 -1.88 33.86 4.71
C ARG A 63 -2.95 33.02 4.03
N ALA A 64 -3.69 33.61 3.10
CA ALA A 64 -4.71 32.92 2.32
C ALA A 64 -4.11 31.77 1.51
N GLU A 65 -2.96 31.97 0.84
CA GLU A 65 -2.26 30.91 0.10
C GLU A 65 -1.80 29.77 1.02
N LYS A 66 -1.26 30.08 2.21
CA LYS A 66 -0.87 29.06 3.20
C LYS A 66 -2.06 28.32 3.78
N GLU A 67 -3.18 29.00 3.99
CA GLU A 67 -4.41 28.40 4.48
C GLU A 67 -5.03 27.50 3.43
N GLN A 68 -5.05 27.94 2.16
CA GLN A 68 -5.49 27.13 1.03
C GLN A 68 -4.63 25.88 0.87
N GLN A 69 -3.30 26.01 0.85
CA GLN A 69 -2.41 24.84 0.77
C GLN A 69 -2.65 23.87 1.92
N ARG A 70 -2.81 24.38 3.15
CA ARG A 70 -3.11 23.52 4.30
C ARG A 70 -4.46 22.82 4.16
N ALA A 71 -5.46 23.49 3.61
CA ALA A 71 -6.77 22.92 3.37
C ALA A 71 -6.70 21.83 2.29
N GLU A 72 -5.99 22.07 1.18
CA GLU A 72 -5.75 21.09 0.12
C GLU A 72 -4.99 19.86 0.63
N ASP A 73 -3.90 20.06 1.39
CA ASP A 73 -3.14 18.97 2.01
C ASP A 73 -4.02 18.14 2.97
N ALA A 74 -4.84 18.81 3.79
CA ALA A 74 -5.75 18.14 4.72
C ALA A 74 -6.86 17.36 3.99
N GLU A 75 -7.40 17.92 2.91
CA GLU A 75 -8.35 17.23 2.05
C GLU A 75 -7.71 16.00 1.40
N GLU A 76 -6.50 16.10 0.88
CA GLU A 76 -5.80 14.96 0.26
C GLU A 76 -5.55 13.82 1.26
N GLN A 77 -5.26 14.15 2.52
CA GLN A 77 -5.04 13.16 3.58
C GLN A 77 -6.33 12.49 4.06
N THR A 78 -7.47 13.16 3.96
CA THR A 78 -8.74 12.70 4.56
C THR A 78 -9.73 12.16 3.55
N ARG A 79 -9.66 12.60 2.28
CA ARG A 79 -10.53 12.10 1.22
C ARG A 79 -10.31 10.60 0.97
N PRO A 80 -11.37 9.86 0.61
CA PRO A 80 -11.22 8.49 0.15
C PRO A 80 -10.34 8.39 -1.09
N THR A 81 -9.64 7.27 -1.22
CA THR A 81 -8.75 6.99 -2.33
C THR A 81 -9.49 6.28 -3.47
N THR A 82 -9.02 6.49 -4.70
CA THR A 82 -9.41 5.64 -5.84
C THR A 82 -8.78 4.24 -5.71
N PHE A 83 -9.20 3.27 -6.52
CA PHE A 83 -8.65 1.91 -6.43
C PHE A 83 -7.13 1.88 -6.59
N ILE A 84 -6.60 2.62 -7.57
CA ILE A 84 -5.15 2.66 -7.82
C ILE A 84 -4.43 3.46 -6.74
N GLU A 85 -4.96 4.62 -6.32
CA GLU A 85 -4.40 5.39 -5.21
C GLU A 85 -4.33 4.53 -3.93
N TYR A 86 -5.34 3.70 -3.70
CA TYR A 86 -5.42 2.80 -2.55
C TYR A 86 -4.34 1.72 -2.55
N ILE A 87 -4.18 0.98 -3.66
CA ILE A 87 -3.15 -0.06 -3.77
C ILE A 87 -1.75 0.54 -3.57
N VAL A 88 -1.48 1.69 -4.19
CA VAL A 88 -0.21 2.41 -4.02
C VAL A 88 -0.02 2.88 -2.58
N ALA A 89 -1.08 3.43 -1.95
CA ALA A 89 -1.02 3.88 -0.57
C ALA A 89 -0.83 2.72 0.41
N CYS A 90 -1.45 1.55 0.20
CA CYS A 90 -1.22 0.34 0.98
C CYS A 90 0.25 -0.08 0.91
N HIS A 91 0.86 -0.06 -0.28
CA HIS A 91 2.27 -0.37 -0.42
C HIS A 91 3.16 0.63 0.33
N ILE A 92 3.03 1.93 0.03
CA ILE A 92 3.91 2.98 0.55
C ILE A 92 3.74 3.18 2.05
N HIS A 93 2.50 3.24 2.51
CA HIS A 93 2.19 3.61 3.89
C HIS A 93 2.10 2.41 4.83
N VAL A 94 1.79 1.20 4.34
CA VAL A 94 1.58 0.02 5.20
C VAL A 94 2.65 -1.06 4.96
N PHE A 95 2.75 -1.61 3.75
CA PHE A 95 3.67 -2.72 3.46
C PHE A 95 5.14 -2.35 3.71
N LEU A 96 5.59 -1.20 3.23
CA LEU A 96 6.97 -0.71 3.47
C LEU A 96 7.26 -0.38 4.95
N LYS A 97 6.25 -0.45 5.83
CA LYS A 97 6.41 -0.33 7.29
C LYS A 97 6.51 -1.69 7.99
N LEU A 98 6.50 -2.80 7.25
CA LEU A 98 6.82 -4.12 7.76
C LEU A 98 8.21 -4.10 8.39
N VAL A 99 8.31 -4.58 9.63
CA VAL A 99 9.58 -4.75 10.35
C VAL A 99 9.67 -6.21 10.80
N VAL A 100 10.79 -6.86 10.51
CA VAL A 100 11.10 -8.21 11.00
C VAL A 100 11.99 -8.10 12.24
N GLU A 101 11.69 -8.86 13.28
CA GLU A 101 12.58 -8.97 14.44
C GLU A 101 13.84 -9.74 14.05
N THR A 102 15.00 -9.12 14.29
CA THR A 102 16.31 -9.67 13.90
C THR A 102 17.06 -10.28 15.08
N ASP A 103 16.74 -9.89 16.31
CA ASP A 103 17.30 -10.52 17.50
C ASP A 103 16.69 -11.91 17.70
N LYS A 104 17.49 -12.94 17.43
CA LYS A 104 17.13 -14.36 17.62
C LYS A 104 16.66 -14.70 19.04
N LYS A 105 16.99 -13.89 20.05
CA LYS A 105 16.51 -14.08 21.43
C LYS A 105 15.05 -13.67 21.60
N LEU A 106 14.56 -12.74 20.77
CA LEU A 106 13.20 -12.21 20.79
C LEU A 106 12.27 -12.96 19.82
N THR A 107 12.84 -13.69 18.86
CA THR A 107 12.07 -14.52 17.92
C THR A 107 11.62 -15.86 18.50
N SER A 108 10.48 -16.35 18.03
CA SER A 108 10.02 -17.71 18.30
C SER A 108 11.04 -18.76 17.87
N LYS A 109 11.22 -19.78 18.71
CA LYS A 109 12.09 -20.94 18.46
C LYS A 109 11.27 -22.11 17.93
N GLY A 110 11.92 -23.03 17.24
CA GLY A 110 11.30 -24.25 16.72
C GLY A 110 11.45 -24.39 15.21
N SER A 111 11.17 -25.58 14.70
CA SER A 111 11.17 -25.85 13.25
C SER A 111 10.01 -25.14 12.57
N ILE A 112 10.18 -24.80 11.28
CA ILE A 112 9.12 -24.25 10.41
C ILE A 112 7.91 -25.15 10.36
N THR A 113 8.15 -26.42 10.01
CA THR A 113 7.14 -27.42 9.71
C THR A 113 7.77 -28.80 9.81
N ASN A 114 6.98 -29.77 10.25
CA ASN A 114 7.29 -31.18 10.06
C ASN A 114 6.34 -31.76 8.99
N PRO A 115 6.85 -32.09 7.78
CA PRO A 115 6.03 -32.60 6.68
C PRO A 115 5.79 -34.12 6.79
N ARG A 116 6.23 -34.78 7.88
CA ARG A 116 6.01 -36.21 8.07
C ARG A 116 4.51 -36.53 8.05
N ASN A 117 4.17 -37.60 7.32
CA ASN A 117 2.80 -38.10 7.11
C ASN A 117 1.88 -37.15 6.32
N LYS A 118 2.44 -36.19 5.57
CA LYS A 118 1.68 -35.32 4.65
C LYS A 118 1.84 -35.79 3.20
N TRP A 119 0.83 -35.52 2.38
CA TRP A 119 0.94 -35.65 0.92
C TRP A 119 2.05 -34.74 0.41
N CYS A 120 2.94 -35.27 -0.42
CA CYS A 120 4.10 -34.57 -0.94
C CYS A 120 4.00 -34.52 -2.47
N PRO A 121 4.18 -33.34 -3.11
CA PRO A 121 4.20 -33.28 -4.56
C PRO A 121 5.44 -33.99 -5.10
N THR A 122 5.31 -34.71 -6.22
CA THR A 122 6.45 -35.34 -6.88
C THR A 122 7.31 -34.28 -7.57
N HIS A 123 6.66 -33.35 -8.27
CA HIS A 123 7.33 -32.31 -9.05
C HIS A 123 6.99 -30.93 -8.49
N LEU A 124 8.01 -30.08 -8.38
CA LEU A 124 7.84 -28.64 -8.19
C LEU A 124 8.25 -27.96 -9.49
N ARG A 125 7.43 -27.08 -10.04
CA ARG A 125 7.70 -26.36 -11.30
C ARG A 125 7.28 -24.89 -11.23
N PRO A 126 7.98 -23.97 -11.92
CA PRO A 126 7.48 -22.61 -12.09
C PRO A 126 6.10 -22.62 -12.75
N TRP A 127 5.21 -21.71 -12.34
CA TRP A 127 3.91 -21.46 -12.96
C TRP A 127 4.11 -20.55 -14.18
N PRO A 128 4.10 -21.10 -15.41
CA PRO A 128 4.63 -20.41 -16.59
C PRO A 128 3.78 -19.23 -17.05
N ASP A 129 2.46 -19.31 -16.90
CA ASP A 129 1.49 -18.32 -17.41
C ASP A 129 0.92 -17.42 -16.30
N PHE A 130 1.48 -17.45 -15.09
CA PHE A 130 0.98 -16.67 -13.94
C PHE A 130 0.85 -15.17 -14.25
N LEU A 131 1.90 -14.55 -14.80
CA LEU A 131 1.91 -13.11 -15.09
C LEU A 131 0.90 -12.73 -16.18
N GLU A 132 0.73 -13.60 -17.18
CA GLU A 132 -0.27 -13.39 -18.24
C GLU A 132 -1.69 -13.50 -17.70
N GLN A 133 -1.95 -14.48 -16.83
CA GLN A 133 -3.24 -14.58 -16.14
C GLN A 133 -3.52 -13.36 -15.26
N GLN A 134 -2.53 -12.88 -14.50
CA GLN A 134 -2.66 -11.64 -13.72
C GLN A 134 -2.99 -10.45 -14.62
N ARG A 135 -2.30 -10.29 -15.75
CA ARG A 135 -2.57 -9.21 -16.72
C ARG A 135 -4.00 -9.24 -17.23
N VAL A 136 -4.51 -10.42 -17.58
CA VAL A 136 -5.90 -10.58 -18.06
C VAL A 136 -6.91 -10.24 -16.95
N ILE A 137 -6.66 -10.69 -15.71
CA ILE A 137 -7.51 -10.40 -14.55
C ILE A 137 -7.57 -8.89 -14.30
N PHE A 138 -6.42 -8.24 -14.21
CA PHE A 138 -6.38 -6.80 -13.94
C PHE A 138 -6.88 -5.95 -15.11
N GLY A 139 -6.65 -6.36 -16.36
CA GLY A 139 -7.23 -5.69 -17.54
C GLY A 139 -8.76 -5.74 -17.50
N THR A 140 -9.32 -6.92 -17.23
CA THR A 140 -10.78 -7.10 -17.07
C THR A 140 -11.34 -6.24 -15.94
N LEU A 141 -10.61 -6.17 -14.82
CA LEU A 141 -10.98 -5.34 -13.68
C LEU A 141 -10.95 -3.86 -14.03
N HIS A 142 -9.91 -3.39 -14.72
CA HIS A 142 -9.75 -2.00 -15.14
C HIS A 142 -10.89 -1.57 -16.08
N ASP A 143 -11.30 -2.43 -17.01
CA ASP A 143 -12.37 -2.14 -17.97
C ASP A 143 -13.76 -2.18 -17.33
N SER A 144 -13.94 -2.96 -16.26
CA SER A 144 -15.26 -3.21 -15.66
C SER A 144 -15.54 -2.40 -14.40
N PHE A 145 -14.51 -2.07 -13.61
CA PHE A 145 -14.65 -1.35 -12.34
C PHE A 145 -14.46 0.15 -12.54
N PRO A 146 -15.26 1.03 -11.90
CA PRO A 146 -15.07 2.47 -12.00
C PRO A 146 -13.84 2.91 -11.18
N THR A 147 -12.65 2.74 -11.76
CA THR A 147 -11.35 2.96 -11.12
C THR A 147 -11.14 4.40 -10.65
N ASN A 148 -11.87 5.38 -11.18
CA ASN A 148 -11.83 6.78 -10.76
C ASN A 148 -12.72 7.10 -9.54
N SER A 149 -13.57 6.15 -9.11
CA SER A 149 -14.41 6.32 -7.92
C SER A 149 -13.58 6.25 -6.65
N ARG A 150 -13.83 7.19 -5.73
CA ARG A 150 -13.12 7.32 -4.45
C ARG A 150 -13.86 6.54 -3.36
N LEU A 151 -13.57 5.24 -3.26
CA LEU A 151 -14.34 4.28 -2.45
C LEU A 151 -13.54 3.66 -1.30
N PHE A 152 -12.23 3.89 -1.23
CA PHE A 152 -11.33 3.19 -0.32
C PHE A 152 -10.75 4.12 0.75
N GLU A 153 -10.14 3.56 1.79
CA GLU A 153 -9.64 4.32 2.93
C GLU A 153 -8.64 5.41 2.51
N SER A 154 -8.61 6.49 3.29
CA SER A 154 -7.78 7.66 2.99
C SER A 154 -6.29 7.40 3.22
N ARG A 155 -5.45 8.24 2.61
CA ARG A 155 -3.99 8.20 2.80
C ARG A 155 -3.61 8.39 4.28
N GLY A 156 -4.30 9.29 4.97
CA GLY A 156 -4.08 9.55 6.40
C GLY A 156 -4.41 8.34 7.28
N PHE A 157 -5.48 7.60 6.97
CA PHE A 157 -5.80 6.36 7.67
C PHE A 157 -4.70 5.32 7.48
N LEU A 158 -4.26 5.08 6.23
CA LEU A 158 -3.22 4.12 5.91
C LEU A 158 -1.86 4.50 6.52
N ALA A 159 -1.53 5.78 6.58
CA ALA A 159 -0.34 6.27 7.28
C ALA A 159 -0.38 5.97 8.79
N GLY A 160 -1.54 6.18 9.42
CA GLY A 160 -1.76 5.82 10.82
C GLY A 160 -1.69 4.30 11.07
N LEU A 161 -2.26 3.50 10.16
CA LEU A 161 -2.16 2.04 10.19
C LEU A 161 -0.70 1.59 10.07
N GLY A 162 0.04 2.14 9.10
CA GLY A 162 1.46 1.90 8.91
C GLY A 162 2.31 2.16 10.14
N TYR A 163 2.04 3.27 10.84
CA TYR A 163 2.69 3.56 12.12
C TYR A 163 2.42 2.47 13.16
N ARG A 164 1.17 1.97 13.29
CA ARG A 164 0.84 0.89 14.23
C ARG A 164 1.55 -0.42 13.88
N ILE A 165 1.63 -0.74 12.58
CA ILE A 165 2.33 -1.92 12.07
C ILE A 165 3.82 -1.84 12.40
N SER A 166 4.46 -0.69 12.20
CA SER A 166 5.89 -0.53 12.47
C SER A 166 6.27 -0.67 13.95
N GLN A 167 5.32 -0.50 14.87
CA GLN A 167 5.55 -0.69 16.32
C GLN A 167 5.53 -2.17 16.74
N ARG A 168 5.21 -3.11 15.84
CA ARG A 168 5.08 -4.53 16.14
C ARG A 168 5.91 -5.39 15.18
N PRO A 169 7.23 -5.48 15.39
CA PRO A 169 8.09 -6.34 14.59
C PRO A 169 7.60 -7.80 14.55
N ILE A 170 7.71 -8.43 13.40
CA ILE A 170 7.34 -9.84 13.20
C ILE A 170 8.41 -10.71 13.88
N ALA A 171 8.05 -11.30 15.02
CA ALA A 171 8.91 -12.17 15.82
C ALA A 171 8.40 -13.61 15.91
N ASN A 172 7.14 -13.84 15.54
CA ASN A 172 6.45 -15.13 15.65
C ASN A 172 5.21 -15.17 14.76
N GLU A 173 4.54 -16.32 14.72
CA GLU A 173 3.34 -16.58 13.94
C GLU A 173 2.22 -15.57 14.24
N LYS A 174 1.98 -15.26 15.51
CA LYS A 174 0.92 -14.33 15.93
C LYS A 174 1.17 -12.89 15.47
N THR A 175 2.42 -12.45 15.47
CA THR A 175 2.79 -11.10 14.97
C THR A 175 2.75 -11.04 13.44
N LEU A 176 3.06 -12.15 12.75
CA LEU A 176 2.85 -12.28 11.31
C LEU A 176 1.35 -12.26 10.96
N GLU A 177 0.52 -13.03 11.67
CA GLU A 177 -0.93 -13.04 11.52
C GLU A 177 -1.51 -11.64 11.72
N TYR A 178 -1.07 -10.92 12.77
CA TYR A 178 -1.47 -9.53 12.97
C TYR A 178 -1.13 -8.63 11.77
N PHE A 179 0.09 -8.76 11.22
CA PHE A 179 0.49 -8.01 10.03
C PHE A 179 -0.40 -8.33 8.83
N LEU A 180 -0.56 -9.62 8.50
CA LEU A 180 -1.30 -10.07 7.33
C LEU A 180 -2.78 -9.73 7.41
N HIS A 181 -3.39 -9.91 8.59
CA HIS A 181 -4.78 -9.56 8.80
C HIS A 181 -5.06 -8.08 8.52
N ASN A 182 -4.23 -7.20 9.08
CA ASN A 182 -4.43 -5.75 8.98
C ASN A 182 -3.94 -5.16 7.66
N SER A 183 -2.93 -5.76 7.02
CA SER A 183 -2.24 -5.17 5.87
C SER A 183 -2.57 -5.85 4.54
N VAL A 184 -3.19 -7.03 4.58
CA VAL A 184 -3.52 -7.82 3.38
C VAL A 184 -4.98 -8.28 3.43
N GLU A 185 -5.37 -9.07 4.43
CA GLU A 185 -6.71 -9.69 4.45
C GLU A 185 -7.85 -8.67 4.53
N ASP A 186 -7.78 -7.72 5.48
CA ASP A 186 -8.79 -6.67 5.63
C ASP A 186 -8.83 -5.75 4.39
N PRO A 187 -7.71 -5.22 3.86
CA PRO A 187 -7.72 -4.48 2.60
C PRO A 187 -8.31 -5.28 1.43
N VAL A 188 -7.96 -6.56 1.28
CA VAL A 188 -8.52 -7.42 0.22
C VAL A 188 -10.02 -7.65 0.43
N ARG A 189 -10.48 -7.78 1.69
CA ARG A 189 -11.91 -7.85 2.01
C ARG A 189 -12.61 -6.55 1.61
N THR A 190 -12.08 -5.38 1.99
CA THR A 190 -12.63 -4.06 1.61
C THR A 190 -12.69 -3.93 0.09
N ILE A 191 -11.63 -4.32 -0.62
CA ILE A 191 -11.62 -4.36 -2.09
C ILE A 191 -12.74 -5.24 -2.62
N SER A 192 -12.81 -6.49 -2.17
CA SER A 192 -13.84 -7.44 -2.61
C SER A 192 -15.27 -6.93 -2.33
N GLU A 193 -15.49 -6.22 -1.23
CA GLU A 193 -16.79 -5.62 -0.88
C GLU A 193 -17.22 -4.52 -1.86
N GLN A 194 -16.27 -3.73 -2.39
CA GLN A 194 -16.54 -2.73 -3.42
C GLN A 194 -16.71 -3.37 -4.80
N LEU A 195 -15.84 -4.33 -5.14
CA LEU A 195 -15.87 -5.02 -6.43
C LEU A 195 -17.20 -5.76 -6.65
N LYS A 196 -17.73 -6.43 -5.63
CA LYS A 196 -18.99 -7.17 -5.74
C LYS A 196 -20.24 -6.30 -5.96
N GLN A 197 -20.16 -4.98 -5.70
CA GLN A 197 -21.27 -4.06 -5.99
C GLN A 197 -21.40 -3.77 -7.49
N VAL A 198 -20.36 -4.07 -8.26
CA VAL A 198 -20.33 -3.85 -9.71
C VAL A 198 -20.71 -5.14 -10.42
N GLU A 199 -21.92 -5.18 -10.98
CA GLU A 199 -22.50 -6.40 -11.56
C GLU A 199 -21.64 -7.03 -12.67
N SER A 200 -20.98 -6.22 -13.51
CA SER A 200 -20.05 -6.72 -14.54
C SER A 200 -18.85 -7.44 -13.94
N VAL A 201 -18.24 -6.88 -12.89
CA VAL A 201 -17.11 -7.47 -12.16
C VAL A 201 -17.55 -8.74 -11.43
N ARG A 202 -18.70 -8.68 -10.74
CA ARG A 202 -19.26 -9.83 -10.01
C ARG A 202 -19.49 -11.02 -10.93
N ARG A 203 -20.04 -10.80 -12.13
CA ARG A 203 -20.25 -11.85 -13.14
C ARG A 203 -18.94 -12.34 -13.77
N ALA A 204 -18.01 -11.44 -14.06
CA ALA A 204 -16.74 -11.79 -14.69
C ALA A 204 -15.87 -12.71 -13.82
N PHE A 205 -15.90 -12.53 -12.50
CA PHE A 205 -15.06 -13.28 -11.56
C PHE A 205 -15.82 -14.26 -10.65
N ASP A 206 -17.12 -14.47 -10.89
CA ASP A 206 -17.98 -15.34 -10.06
C ASP A 206 -17.79 -15.07 -8.55
N MET A 207 -17.89 -13.79 -8.16
CA MET A 207 -17.53 -13.33 -6.81
C MET A 207 -18.51 -13.74 -5.71
N GLY A 208 -19.69 -14.28 -6.08
CA GLY A 208 -20.78 -14.55 -5.15
C GLY A 208 -21.12 -13.35 -4.26
N ARG A 209 -21.22 -13.58 -2.95
CA ARG A 209 -21.44 -12.55 -1.91
C ARG A 209 -20.14 -11.97 -1.33
N GLY A 210 -18.99 -12.30 -1.89
CA GLY A 210 -17.67 -11.88 -1.42
C GLY A 210 -16.87 -13.03 -0.78
N ILE A 211 -15.71 -12.67 -0.24
CA ILE A 211 -14.76 -13.60 0.37
C ILE A 211 -14.65 -13.44 1.89
N VAL A 212 -14.34 -14.53 2.58
CA VAL A 212 -14.12 -14.58 4.03
C VAL A 212 -12.81 -15.32 4.31
N PHE A 213 -11.99 -14.75 5.20
CA PHE A 213 -10.78 -15.37 5.72
C PHE A 213 -11.10 -16.02 7.07
N GLU A 214 -10.88 -17.32 7.21
CA GLU A 214 -11.17 -18.05 8.46
C GLU A 214 -9.98 -18.91 8.90
N ASN A 215 -9.66 -18.81 10.20
CA ASN A 215 -8.59 -19.54 10.86
C ASN A 215 -9.12 -20.65 11.81
N HIS A 216 -10.35 -21.16 11.59
CA HIS A 216 -11.00 -22.11 12.51
C HIS A 216 -10.95 -23.57 12.02
N PRO A 217 -10.57 -24.54 12.89
CA PRO A 217 -10.50 -25.97 12.55
C PRO A 217 -11.82 -26.58 12.07
N HIS A 218 -12.98 -26.05 12.46
CA HIS A 218 -14.29 -26.58 12.08
C HIS A 218 -14.66 -26.30 10.62
N ALA A 219 -14.07 -25.28 9.99
CA ALA A 219 -14.44 -24.86 8.65
C ALA A 219 -14.06 -25.91 7.57
N ILE A 220 -13.03 -26.73 7.84
CA ILE A 220 -12.59 -27.79 6.94
C ILE A 220 -13.39 -29.10 7.17
N SER A 221 -13.93 -29.29 8.37
CA SER A 221 -14.86 -30.38 8.67
C SER A 221 -16.16 -30.25 7.87
N ASP A 222 -16.63 -29.03 7.60
CA ASP A 222 -17.85 -28.79 6.82
C ASP A 222 -17.68 -29.22 5.35
N VAL A 223 -16.50 -29.04 4.77
CA VAL A 223 -16.17 -29.53 3.41
C VAL A 223 -16.13 -31.06 3.38
N ALA A 224 -15.54 -31.69 4.40
CA ALA A 224 -15.54 -33.14 4.54
C ALA A 224 -16.96 -33.72 4.68
N GLN A 225 -17.83 -33.01 5.41
CA GLN A 225 -19.23 -33.36 5.59
C GLN A 225 -20.01 -33.21 4.27
N GLU A 226 -19.82 -32.13 3.51
CA GLU A 226 -20.46 -31.92 2.19
C GLU A 226 -20.04 -32.97 1.16
N VAL A 227 -18.76 -33.36 1.15
CA VAL A 227 -18.23 -34.43 0.27
C VAL A 227 -18.76 -35.80 0.71
N ALA A 228 -18.93 -36.05 2.00
CA ALA A 228 -19.52 -37.28 2.53
C ALA A 228 -21.02 -37.38 2.22
N ASP A 229 -21.77 -36.29 2.33
CA ASP A 229 -23.22 -36.26 2.09
C ASP A 229 -23.60 -36.43 0.60
N ARG A 230 -22.67 -36.13 -0.32
CA ARG A 230 -22.82 -36.43 -1.75
C ARG A 230 -22.64 -37.92 -2.10
N GLN A 231 -22.17 -38.75 -1.15
CA GLN A 231 -22.05 -40.19 -1.34
C GLN A 231 -23.22 -40.92 -0.64
N THR A 232 -24.22 -41.34 -1.42
CA THR A 232 -25.29 -42.23 -0.93
C THR A 232 -24.72 -43.51 -0.30
N PRO A 233 -25.16 -43.91 0.91
CA PRO A 233 -24.61 -45.06 1.63
C PRO A 233 -25.19 -46.36 1.05
N SER A 234 -24.45 -47.07 0.22
CA SER A 234 -24.90 -48.38 -0.29
C SER A 234 -23.82 -49.45 -0.44
N THR A 235 -22.64 -49.28 0.19
CA THR A 235 -21.61 -50.33 0.19
C THR A 235 -20.98 -50.53 1.57
N PRO A 236 -20.63 -51.78 1.96
CA PRO A 236 -20.04 -52.07 3.27
C PRO A 236 -18.66 -51.41 3.38
N GLN A 237 -18.45 -50.62 4.44
CA GLN A 237 -17.20 -49.91 4.68
C GLN A 237 -16.13 -50.83 5.29
N THR A 238 -14.94 -50.84 4.70
CA THR A 238 -13.68 -51.28 5.31
C THR A 238 -13.26 -50.35 6.45
N PRO A 239 -12.42 -50.79 7.41
CA PRO A 239 -11.98 -49.98 8.53
C PRO A 239 -11.43 -48.64 8.07
N ASP A 240 -12.06 -47.58 8.57
CA ASP A 240 -11.89 -46.22 8.10
C ASP A 240 -10.51 -45.69 8.50
N HIS A 241 -9.66 -45.43 7.50
CA HIS A 241 -8.45 -44.61 7.65
C HIS A 241 -8.74 -43.15 7.31
N ARG A 242 -9.98 -42.66 7.48
CA ARG A 242 -10.26 -41.22 7.51
C ARG A 242 -9.46 -40.61 8.65
N HIS A 243 -8.32 -40.04 8.29
CA HIS A 243 -7.58 -39.14 9.16
C HIS A 243 -8.56 -38.03 9.61
N ASP A 244 -8.58 -37.79 10.92
CA ASP A 244 -9.44 -36.82 11.55
C ASP A 244 -9.10 -35.41 11.02
N LEU A 245 -9.86 -34.92 10.04
CA LEU A 245 -9.67 -33.60 9.40
C LEU A 245 -9.83 -32.45 10.41
N ASN A 246 -10.32 -32.74 11.62
CA ASN A 246 -10.33 -31.82 12.76
C ASN A 246 -8.92 -31.50 13.33
N GLN A 247 -7.84 -32.14 12.83
CA GLN A 247 -6.45 -31.90 13.27
C GLN A 247 -5.71 -30.83 12.47
N LEU A 248 -6.41 -30.07 11.63
CA LEU A 248 -5.85 -28.96 10.86
C LEU A 248 -5.52 -27.80 11.82
N ARG A 249 -4.24 -27.39 11.81
CA ARG A 249 -3.59 -26.60 12.87
C ARG A 249 -3.92 -25.10 12.77
N PRO A 250 -3.78 -24.34 13.87
CA PRO A 250 -4.08 -22.89 13.96
C PRO A 250 -3.20 -21.94 13.12
N ASP A 251 -2.32 -22.44 12.26
CA ASP A 251 -1.41 -21.61 11.43
C ASP A 251 -1.95 -21.41 9.98
N GLN A 252 -3.22 -21.76 9.74
CA GLN A 252 -3.81 -21.86 8.39
C GLN A 252 -5.01 -20.93 8.25
N ILE A 253 -5.01 -20.14 7.17
CA ILE A 253 -6.19 -19.37 6.79
C ILE A 253 -6.83 -20.00 5.57
N CYS A 254 -8.06 -20.47 5.75
CA CYS A 254 -8.91 -20.90 4.65
C CYS A 254 -9.66 -19.68 4.11
N VAL A 255 -9.66 -19.54 2.78
CA VAL A 255 -10.40 -18.47 2.12
C VAL A 255 -11.63 -19.05 1.47
N TYR A 256 -12.79 -18.56 1.90
CA TYR A 256 -14.09 -19.01 1.43
C TYR A 256 -14.74 -17.94 0.55
N ARG A 257 -15.36 -18.38 -0.54
CA ARG A 257 -16.37 -17.59 -1.25
C ARG A 257 -17.73 -17.89 -0.67
N SER A 258 -18.48 -16.85 -0.34
CA SER A 258 -19.88 -16.99 0.05
C SER A 258 -20.75 -17.13 -1.20
N ASN A 259 -21.47 -18.24 -1.35
CA ASN A 259 -22.24 -18.52 -2.55
C ASN A 259 -23.55 -17.70 -2.59
N ASP A 260 -24.08 -17.57 -3.80
CA ASP A 260 -25.39 -16.97 -4.05
C ASP A 260 -26.51 -17.99 -3.80
N GLY A 261 -27.49 -17.62 -2.98
CA GLY A 261 -28.64 -18.48 -2.67
C GLY A 261 -29.25 -18.22 -1.28
N PRO A 262 -30.41 -18.83 -1.00
CA PRO A 262 -31.14 -18.65 0.25
C PRO A 262 -30.51 -19.39 1.45
N LEU A 263 -29.71 -20.45 1.21
CA LEU A 263 -28.94 -21.10 2.25
C LEU A 263 -27.54 -20.47 2.35
N GLU A 264 -27.05 -20.31 3.59
CA GLU A 264 -25.67 -19.93 3.86
C GLU A 264 -24.72 -21.10 3.50
N SER A 265 -24.42 -21.22 2.20
CA SER A 265 -23.34 -22.11 1.73
C SER A 265 -22.11 -21.29 1.36
N ARG A 266 -20.95 -21.89 1.58
CA ARG A 266 -19.64 -21.32 1.28
C ARG A 266 -18.80 -22.38 0.59
N THR A 267 -17.93 -21.93 -0.32
CA THR A 267 -17.00 -22.81 -1.01
C THR A 267 -15.59 -22.36 -0.69
N MET A 268 -14.76 -23.29 -0.24
CA MET A 268 -13.34 -23.03 -0.02
C MET A 268 -12.67 -22.80 -1.39
N VAL A 269 -11.96 -21.69 -1.55
CA VAL A 269 -11.35 -21.28 -2.82
C VAL A 269 -9.86 -21.59 -2.82
N PHE A 270 -9.18 -21.27 -1.72
CA PHE A 270 -7.77 -21.60 -1.52
C PHE A 270 -7.40 -21.62 -0.04
N VAL A 271 -6.27 -22.23 0.25
CA VAL A 271 -5.63 -22.24 1.57
C VAL A 271 -4.41 -21.32 1.58
N SER A 272 -4.17 -20.68 2.72
CA SER A 272 -3.03 -19.80 2.94
C SER A 272 -2.25 -20.24 4.17
N GLU A 273 -0.96 -20.49 4.00
CA GLU A 273 -0.04 -20.90 5.06
C GLU A 273 0.93 -19.76 5.40
N TYR A 274 1.08 -19.47 6.70
CA TYR A 274 1.92 -18.37 7.19
C TYR A 274 3.21 -18.89 7.81
N LYS A 275 4.35 -18.38 7.34
CA LYS A 275 5.66 -18.74 7.87
C LYS A 275 6.44 -17.50 8.32
N PRO A 276 6.78 -17.35 9.60
CA PRO A 276 7.54 -16.21 10.06
C PRO A 276 8.83 -16.02 9.24
N PRO A 277 9.17 -14.78 8.85
CA PRO A 277 10.28 -14.47 7.95
C PRO A 277 11.64 -14.85 8.53
N HIS A 278 11.81 -14.86 9.86
CA HIS A 278 13.03 -15.35 10.51
C HIS A 278 13.20 -16.87 10.45
N LYS A 279 12.12 -17.61 10.16
CA LYS A 279 12.16 -19.07 9.98
C LYS A 279 12.30 -19.43 8.50
N LEU A 280 11.50 -18.81 7.62
CA LEU A 280 11.59 -18.96 6.17
C LEU A 280 11.90 -17.60 5.54
N THR A 281 13.18 -17.34 5.27
CA THR A 281 13.62 -16.06 4.72
C THR A 281 13.44 -16.02 3.21
N THR A 282 13.38 -14.81 2.65
CA THR A 282 13.34 -14.58 1.21
C THR A 282 14.52 -15.23 0.45
N PRO A 283 15.78 -15.19 0.93
CA PRO A 283 16.86 -15.98 0.33
C PRO A 283 16.64 -17.50 0.33
N HIS A 284 15.99 -18.06 1.35
CA HIS A 284 15.61 -19.49 1.31
C HIS A 284 14.61 -19.75 0.18
N LEU A 285 13.61 -18.89 0.01
CA LEU A 285 12.61 -19.02 -1.06
C LEU A 285 13.25 -18.91 -2.45
N ARG A 286 14.10 -17.89 -2.68
CA ARG A 286 14.77 -17.68 -3.98
C ARG A 286 15.61 -18.87 -4.43
N LEU A 287 16.35 -19.52 -3.51
CA LEU A 287 17.17 -20.68 -3.85
C LEU A 287 16.40 -22.00 -3.80
N GLY A 288 15.43 -22.11 -2.89
CA GLY A 288 14.68 -23.34 -2.67
C GLY A 288 13.54 -23.54 -3.67
N LEU A 289 12.97 -22.48 -4.22
CA LEU A 289 11.96 -22.55 -5.27
C LEU A 289 12.65 -22.70 -6.64
N ARG A 290 12.85 -23.95 -7.05
CA ARG A 290 13.34 -24.31 -8.38
C ARG A 290 12.61 -25.53 -8.91
N ALA A 291 12.67 -25.73 -10.23
CA ALA A 291 12.21 -26.98 -10.83
C ALA A 291 12.99 -28.17 -10.22
N MET A 292 12.27 -29.14 -9.64
CA MET A 292 12.88 -30.31 -9.01
C MET A 292 11.91 -31.48 -8.85
N ASN A 293 12.46 -32.67 -8.64
CA ASN A 293 11.71 -33.83 -8.13
C ASN A 293 11.92 -33.91 -6.61
N ILE A 294 10.92 -33.52 -5.82
CA ILE A 294 11.08 -33.39 -4.36
C ILE A 294 11.48 -34.73 -3.70
N PRO A 295 10.86 -35.88 -4.02
CA PRO A 295 11.30 -37.16 -3.48
C PRO A 295 12.77 -37.48 -3.73
N ASN A 296 13.28 -37.25 -4.94
CA ASN A 296 14.66 -37.58 -5.29
C ASN A 296 15.66 -36.53 -4.81
N ASP A 297 15.36 -35.26 -5.05
CA ASP A 297 16.30 -34.15 -4.89
C ASP A 297 16.37 -33.64 -3.45
N VAL A 298 15.31 -33.88 -2.65
CA VAL A 298 15.21 -33.38 -1.27
C VAL A 298 15.07 -34.52 -0.26
N VAL A 299 14.07 -35.40 -0.43
CA VAL A 299 13.74 -36.42 0.58
C VAL A 299 14.79 -37.54 0.62
N ASN A 300 15.15 -38.06 -0.55
CA ASN A 300 16.08 -39.20 -0.71
C ASN A 300 17.51 -38.76 -1.06
N ARG A 301 17.84 -37.48 -0.83
CA ARG A 301 19.18 -36.95 -1.12
C ARG A 301 20.23 -37.66 -0.26
N LYS A 302 21.18 -38.32 -0.93
CA LYS A 302 22.20 -39.17 -0.28
C LYS A 302 23.28 -38.39 0.46
N THR A 303 23.57 -37.17 0.04
CA THR A 303 24.70 -36.38 0.53
C THR A 303 24.27 -35.04 1.10
N ILE A 304 24.86 -34.68 2.24
CA ILE A 304 24.73 -33.37 2.86
C ILE A 304 26.03 -32.62 2.61
N PRO A 305 26.01 -31.45 1.94
CA PRO A 305 27.20 -30.62 1.78
C PRO A 305 27.83 -30.31 3.15
N THR A 306 29.14 -30.21 3.22
CA THR A 306 29.84 -29.89 4.47
C THR A 306 30.00 -28.39 4.64
N SER A 307 30.36 -27.95 5.86
CA SER A 307 30.67 -26.55 6.15
C SER A 307 31.85 -25.98 5.34
N ALA A 308 32.61 -26.83 4.65
CA ALA A 308 33.67 -26.41 3.72
C ALA A 308 33.11 -25.80 2.41
N ALA A 309 31.82 -26.03 2.10
CA ALA A 309 31.12 -25.45 0.95
C ALA A 309 29.86 -24.70 1.42
N PRO A 310 30.00 -23.49 1.98
CA PRO A 310 28.90 -22.78 2.65
C PRO A 310 27.72 -22.50 1.72
N ASP A 311 27.96 -22.17 0.45
CA ASP A 311 26.89 -21.89 -0.52
C ASP A 311 26.08 -23.15 -0.84
N ALA A 312 26.75 -24.29 -1.05
CA ALA A 312 26.09 -25.57 -1.28
C ALA A 312 25.32 -26.04 -0.05
N LEU A 313 25.85 -25.81 1.16
CA LEU A 313 25.17 -26.09 2.42
C LEU A 313 23.93 -25.21 2.60
N PHE A 314 24.02 -23.92 2.28
CA PHE A 314 22.88 -23.01 2.32
C PHE A 314 21.80 -23.41 1.32
N GLN A 315 22.17 -23.74 0.07
CA GLN A 315 21.23 -24.25 -0.93
C GLN A 315 20.52 -25.53 -0.46
N TYR A 316 21.27 -26.49 0.11
CA TYR A 316 20.69 -27.70 0.68
C TYR A 316 19.65 -27.39 1.76
N HIS A 317 19.92 -26.42 2.63
CA HIS A 317 18.96 -25.99 3.64
C HIS A 317 17.76 -25.24 3.05
N ALA A 318 17.98 -24.35 2.08
CA ALA A 318 16.95 -23.61 1.38
C ALA A 318 15.96 -24.55 0.66
N GLU A 319 16.47 -25.54 -0.06
CA GLU A 319 15.67 -26.59 -0.73
C GLU A 319 14.83 -27.38 0.28
N ARG A 320 15.44 -27.83 1.38
CA ARG A 320 14.72 -28.59 2.42
C ARG A 320 13.64 -27.78 3.13
N LEU A 321 13.93 -26.52 3.48
CA LEU A 321 12.98 -25.65 4.17
C LEU A 321 11.81 -25.28 3.25
N THR A 322 12.10 -24.90 2.01
CA THR A 322 11.08 -24.55 1.01
C THR A 322 10.22 -25.75 0.67
N ALA A 323 10.82 -26.91 0.37
CA ALA A 323 10.08 -28.14 0.08
C ALA A 323 9.16 -28.54 1.25
N SER A 324 9.65 -28.43 2.49
CA SER A 324 8.83 -28.69 3.69
C SER A 324 7.63 -27.75 3.79
N ALA A 325 7.84 -26.45 3.53
CA ALA A 325 6.77 -25.44 3.59
C ALA A 325 5.72 -25.66 2.49
N VAL A 326 6.13 -25.82 1.23
CA VAL A 326 5.18 -26.04 0.12
C VAL A 326 4.48 -27.39 0.21
N THR A 327 5.15 -28.44 0.72
CA THR A 327 4.54 -29.75 1.00
C THR A 327 3.39 -29.64 1.99
N GLN A 328 3.55 -28.78 3.01
CA GLN A 328 2.47 -28.54 3.95
C GLN A 328 1.25 -27.91 3.28
N THR A 329 1.42 -26.84 2.50
CA THR A 329 0.30 -26.20 1.79
C THR A 329 -0.32 -27.15 0.77
N TYR A 330 0.49 -27.87 -0.01
CA TYR A 330 0.06 -28.87 -0.99
C TYR A 330 -0.82 -29.94 -0.37
N HIS A 331 -0.43 -30.48 0.78
CA HIS A 331 -1.23 -31.49 1.47
C HIS A 331 -2.66 -31.03 1.74
N TYR A 332 -2.85 -29.76 2.14
CA TYR A 332 -4.18 -29.19 2.35
C TYR A 332 -4.91 -28.88 1.04
N MET A 333 -4.19 -28.49 0.00
CA MET A 333 -4.79 -28.36 -1.34
C MET A 333 -5.35 -29.70 -1.82
N ILE A 334 -4.63 -30.80 -1.60
CA ILE A 334 -5.09 -32.15 -1.97
C ILE A 334 -6.26 -32.61 -1.11
N GLU A 335 -6.19 -32.45 0.22
CA GLU A 335 -7.29 -32.84 1.12
C GLU A 335 -8.56 -32.02 0.88
N GLY A 336 -8.42 -30.74 0.55
CA GLY A 336 -9.53 -29.82 0.28
C GLY A 336 -10.03 -29.83 -1.17
N GLY A 337 -9.39 -30.56 -2.08
CA GLY A 337 -9.75 -30.53 -3.51
C GLY A 337 -9.55 -29.15 -4.16
N LEU A 338 -8.54 -28.39 -3.73
CA LEU A 338 -8.28 -27.01 -4.15
C LEU A 338 -7.26 -26.94 -5.28
N GLU A 339 -7.57 -26.12 -6.30
CA GLU A 339 -6.63 -25.80 -7.38
C GLU A 339 -5.55 -24.82 -6.92
N TYR A 340 -5.87 -23.87 -6.03
CA TYR A 340 -4.98 -22.78 -5.65
C TYR A 340 -4.59 -22.83 -4.17
N GLY A 341 -3.39 -22.35 -3.88
CA GLY A 341 -2.87 -22.18 -2.53
C GLY A 341 -1.90 -21.01 -2.43
N LEU A 342 -1.62 -20.58 -1.21
CA LEU A 342 -0.73 -19.47 -0.92
C LEU A 342 0.18 -19.82 0.26
N LEU A 343 1.45 -19.45 0.16
CA LEU A 343 2.41 -19.48 1.25
C LEU A 343 3.02 -18.08 1.37
N THR A 344 2.99 -17.46 2.54
CA THR A 344 3.55 -16.11 2.72
C THR A 344 4.40 -15.99 3.97
N THR A 345 5.43 -15.15 3.86
CA THR A 345 6.30 -14.75 4.97
C THR A 345 6.05 -13.32 5.44
N GLY A 346 5.05 -12.65 4.87
CA GLY A 346 4.85 -11.21 4.98
C GLY A 346 5.74 -10.44 3.99
N GLU A 347 7.02 -10.80 3.88
CA GLU A 347 7.96 -10.18 2.94
C GLU A 347 7.82 -10.70 1.50
N ALA A 348 7.47 -11.97 1.34
CA ALA A 348 7.30 -12.65 0.05
C ALA A 348 6.05 -13.52 0.05
N ILE A 349 5.48 -13.70 -1.14
CA ILE A 349 4.29 -14.51 -1.39
C ILE A 349 4.64 -15.58 -2.44
N VAL A 350 4.32 -16.83 -2.15
CA VAL A 350 4.41 -17.94 -3.09
C VAL A 350 2.99 -18.35 -3.47
N PHE A 351 2.61 -18.05 -4.70
CA PHE A 351 1.37 -18.53 -5.29
C PHE A 351 1.56 -19.97 -5.76
N LEU A 352 0.63 -20.84 -5.40
CA LEU A 352 0.69 -22.26 -5.70
C LEU A 352 -0.52 -22.68 -6.53
N LYS A 353 -0.30 -23.58 -7.49
CA LYS A 353 -1.35 -24.18 -8.31
C LYS A 353 -1.13 -25.68 -8.46
N VAL A 354 -2.20 -26.45 -8.32
CA VAL A 354 -2.28 -27.87 -8.68
C VAL A 354 -3.12 -27.98 -9.95
N ASP A 355 -2.60 -28.69 -10.94
CA ASP A 355 -3.41 -29.12 -12.08
C ASP A 355 -4.01 -30.49 -11.77
N TRP A 356 -5.33 -30.62 -11.77
CA TRP A 356 -6.00 -31.88 -11.46
C TRP A 356 -5.81 -32.97 -12.53
N GLU A 357 -5.32 -32.62 -13.72
CA GLU A 357 -4.86 -33.60 -14.71
C GLU A 357 -3.48 -34.19 -14.37
N GLU A 358 -2.63 -33.44 -13.65
CA GLU A 358 -1.30 -33.87 -13.18
C GLU A 358 -1.10 -33.48 -11.70
N PRO A 359 -1.87 -34.04 -10.74
CA PRO A 359 -1.91 -33.55 -9.37
C PRO A 359 -0.58 -33.72 -8.63
N GLU A 360 0.30 -34.60 -9.10
CA GLU A 360 1.66 -34.77 -8.56
C GLU A 360 2.59 -33.57 -8.82
N THR A 361 2.20 -32.65 -9.70
CA THR A 361 2.96 -31.43 -10.01
C THR A 361 2.36 -30.24 -9.27
N LEU A 362 3.19 -29.62 -8.42
CA LEU A 362 2.90 -28.32 -7.81
C LEU A 362 3.57 -27.21 -8.62
N TYR A 363 2.77 -26.31 -9.18
CA TYR A 363 3.24 -25.10 -9.82
C TYR A 363 3.42 -23.98 -8.79
N TYR A 364 4.44 -23.13 -8.96
CA TYR A 364 4.69 -22.01 -8.07
C TYR A 364 5.05 -20.71 -8.82
N HIS A 365 4.68 -19.57 -8.24
CA HIS A 365 5.21 -18.26 -8.59
C HIS A 365 5.63 -17.52 -7.32
N LEU A 366 6.86 -17.00 -7.28
CA LEU A 366 7.38 -16.20 -6.17
C LEU A 366 7.19 -14.72 -6.49
N ALA A 367 6.46 -14.00 -5.64
CA ALA A 367 6.33 -12.56 -5.68
C ALA A 367 6.99 -11.92 -4.47
N GLU A 368 7.76 -10.86 -4.71
CA GLU A 368 8.50 -10.09 -3.72
C GLU A 368 8.14 -8.60 -3.84
N PRO A 369 7.02 -8.15 -3.25
CA PRO A 369 6.46 -6.82 -3.52
C PRO A 369 7.43 -5.67 -3.26
N GLY A 370 8.29 -5.77 -2.25
CA GLY A 370 9.28 -4.74 -1.94
C GLY A 370 10.32 -4.57 -3.05
N PRO A 371 11.15 -5.60 -3.34
CA PRO A 371 12.11 -5.58 -4.44
C PRO A 371 11.49 -5.30 -5.81
N GLU A 372 10.34 -5.88 -6.12
CA GLU A 372 9.67 -5.73 -7.43
C GLU A 372 9.21 -4.29 -7.66
N VAL A 373 8.55 -3.66 -6.67
CA VAL A 373 8.12 -2.25 -6.80
C VAL A 373 9.34 -1.32 -6.87
N ALA A 374 10.39 -1.59 -6.10
CA ALA A 374 11.61 -0.78 -6.12
C ALA A 374 12.37 -0.86 -7.46
N ALA A 375 12.30 -2.02 -8.15
CA ALA A 375 12.87 -2.20 -9.48
C ALA A 375 12.10 -1.44 -10.57
N HIS A 376 10.86 -1.03 -10.29
CA HIS A 376 9.97 -0.33 -11.22
C HIS A 376 9.42 1.00 -10.62
N PRO A 377 10.29 2.00 -10.37
CA PRO A 377 9.91 3.26 -9.72
C PRO A 377 8.95 4.13 -10.54
N GLU A 378 8.94 3.99 -11.87
CA GLU A 378 7.99 4.63 -12.80
C GLU A 378 6.52 4.23 -12.52
N HIS A 379 6.29 3.19 -11.71
CA HIS A 379 4.96 2.66 -11.38
C HIS A 379 4.51 2.97 -9.94
N SER A 380 5.38 3.56 -9.12
CA SER A 380 5.09 3.88 -7.71
C SER A 380 4.75 5.36 -7.47
N HIS A 381 5.01 6.25 -8.44
CA HIS A 381 4.69 7.68 -8.35
C HIS A 381 4.03 8.20 -9.63
N GLY A 382 2.71 8.11 -9.71
CA GLY A 382 1.90 8.81 -10.72
C GLY A 382 1.06 7.89 -11.60
N ASN A 383 -0.25 8.15 -11.61
CA ASN A 383 -1.23 7.69 -12.59
C ASN A 383 -1.03 6.27 -13.16
N GLY A 384 -1.41 5.24 -12.40
CA GLY A 384 -1.96 4.01 -12.99
C GLY A 384 -1.13 3.29 -14.07
N VAL A 385 0.19 3.34 -14.03
CA VAL A 385 1.03 2.57 -14.96
C VAL A 385 1.46 1.22 -14.36
N TYR A 386 0.67 0.58 -13.49
CA TYR A 386 0.87 -0.86 -13.26
C TYR A 386 0.39 -1.71 -14.46
N MET A 387 -0.23 -1.07 -15.48
CA MET A 387 -0.98 -1.77 -16.54
C MET A 387 -0.64 -1.35 -17.98
N ASP A 388 0.20 -0.34 -18.23
CA ASP A 388 0.26 0.30 -19.57
C ASP A 388 1.55 0.06 -20.39
N ARG A 389 2.45 -0.83 -19.95
CA ARG A 389 3.60 -1.26 -20.79
C ARG A 389 3.91 -2.76 -20.68
N ASN A 390 3.07 -3.57 -21.32
CA ASN A 390 3.52 -4.75 -22.10
C ASN A 390 3.06 -4.64 -23.57
N SER A 391 2.83 -3.40 -24.05
CA SER A 391 2.38 -3.06 -25.41
C SER A 391 3.50 -2.53 -26.31
N ALA A 392 4.75 -2.97 -26.09
CA ALA A 392 5.81 -2.84 -27.07
C ALA A 392 6.78 -4.00 -26.86
N GLY A 393 6.74 -4.97 -27.79
CA GLY A 393 7.69 -6.06 -27.81
C GLY A 393 9.09 -5.55 -28.13
N GLU A 394 10.07 -6.16 -27.46
CA GLU A 394 11.32 -6.68 -28.03
C GLU A 394 11.87 -7.76 -27.11
#